data_AF-A0A291QKH8-F1
#
_entry.id   AF-A0A291QKH8-F1
#
_cell.length_a   1.000
_cell.length_b   1.000
_cell.length_c   1.000
_cell.angle_alpha   90.00
_cell.angle_beta   90.00
_cell.angle_gamma   90.00
#
_symmetry.space_group_name_H-M   'P 1'
#
loop_
_entity.id
_entity.type
_entity.pdbx_description
1 polymer ?
#
loop_
_entity_poly.entity_id
_entity_poly.type
_entity_poly.pdbx_seq_one_letter_code
_entity_poly.pdbx_strand_id
1 'polypeptide(L)'
;MRTPEESVAQAQALLDAGRPFHAHEVFEDAWKTGPEAERGLWKGLAQVAVGLTHSARGNTKGGARLLLRGAEAVAEWSATSGLPRPYGIDVAELADWARELSARVAENSDDAVPIDAAAHAPRLRGGTPE
;
A
#
# COMPACT_ATOMS: atom_id res chain seq x y z
N MET A 1 -11.85 2.91 -18.69
CA MET A 1 -11.41 2.59 -17.31
C MET A 1 -10.09 1.86 -17.42
N ARG A 2 -9.16 2.09 -16.48
CA ARG A 2 -7.91 1.32 -16.40
C ARG A 2 -8.23 -0.13 -16.02
N THR A 3 -7.48 -1.09 -16.53
CA THR A 3 -7.55 -2.46 -16.03
C THR A 3 -6.93 -2.53 -14.63
N PRO A 4 -7.22 -3.59 -13.86
CA PRO A 4 -6.51 -3.89 -12.62
C PRO A 4 -4.98 -3.87 -12.75
N GLU A 5 -4.43 -4.52 -13.77
CA GLU A 5 -2.98 -4.62 -14.00
C GLU A 5 -2.34 -3.27 -14.33
N GLU A 6 -3.04 -2.45 -15.13
CA GLU A 6 -2.65 -1.06 -15.41
C GLU A 6 -2.66 -0.21 -14.14
N SER A 7 -3.67 -0.39 -13.29
CA SER A 7 -3.76 0.32 -12.01
C SER A 7 -2.60 -0.04 -11.09
N VAL A 8 -2.23 -1.32 -11.00
CA VAL A 8 -1.06 -1.78 -10.24
C VAL A 8 0.24 -1.23 -10.81
N ALA A 9 0.42 -1.27 -12.14
CA ALA A 9 1.64 -0.76 -12.78
C ALA A 9 1.79 0.76 -12.59
N GLN A 10 0.70 1.52 -12.76
CA GLN A 10 0.70 2.96 -12.55
C GLN A 10 0.96 3.31 -11.08
N ALA A 11 0.35 2.60 -10.13
CA ALA A 11 0.58 2.82 -8.71
C ALA A 11 2.04 2.54 -8.32
N GLN A 12 2.64 1.46 -8.84
CA GLN A 12 4.07 1.18 -8.63
C GLN A 12 4.95 2.35 -9.09
N ALA A 13 4.77 2.82 -10.33
CA ALA A 13 5.56 3.94 -10.86
C ALA A 13 5.40 5.23 -10.05
N LEU A 14 4.20 5.48 -9.49
CA LEU A 14 3.95 6.61 -8.61
C LEU A 14 4.63 6.44 -7.24
N LEU A 15 4.62 5.23 -6.68
CA LEU A 15 5.31 4.93 -5.42
C LEU A 15 6.82 5.08 -5.58
N ASP A 16 7.39 4.53 -6.66
CA ASP A 16 8.82 4.68 -6.99
C ASP A 16 9.22 6.15 -7.17
N ALA A 17 8.33 6.98 -7.71
CA ALA A 17 8.52 8.42 -7.84
C ALA A 17 8.27 9.22 -6.54
N GLY A 18 8.06 8.57 -5.39
CA GLY A 18 7.77 9.23 -4.12
C GLY A 18 6.42 9.93 -4.07
N ARG A 19 5.44 9.46 -4.85
CA ARG A 19 4.09 10.04 -4.97
C ARG A 19 3.00 9.11 -4.39
N PRO A 20 3.07 8.70 -3.12
CA PRO A 20 2.14 7.74 -2.54
C PRO A 20 0.69 8.24 -2.50
N PHE A 21 0.44 9.54 -2.42
CA PHE A 21 -0.92 10.09 -2.47
C PHE A 21 -1.58 9.84 -3.83
N HIS A 22 -0.83 9.99 -4.92
CA HIS A 22 -1.37 9.72 -6.26
C HIS A 22 -1.58 8.21 -6.48
N ALA A 23 -0.72 7.37 -5.90
CA ALA A 23 -0.94 5.92 -5.91
C ALA A 23 -2.21 5.55 -5.12
N HIS A 24 -2.49 6.22 -4.00
CA HIS A 24 -3.74 6.08 -3.27
C HIS A 24 -4.95 6.41 -4.15
N GLU A 25 -4.92 7.50 -4.92
CA GLU A 25 -6.01 7.86 -5.83
C GLU A 25 -6.25 6.79 -6.90
N VAL A 26 -5.18 6.18 -7.45
CA VAL A 26 -5.30 5.07 -8.41
C VAL A 26 -6.00 3.87 -7.78
N PHE A 27 -5.62 3.48 -6.55
CA PHE A 27 -6.26 2.37 -5.85
C PHE A 27 -7.69 2.70 -5.40
N GLU A 28 -7.97 3.94 -5.01
CA GLU A 28 -9.30 4.37 -4.63
C GLU A 28 -10.27 4.36 -5.82
N ASP A 29 -9.79 4.77 -7.00
CA ASP A 29 -10.53 4.66 -8.27
C ASP A 29 -10.87 3.18 -8.56
N ALA A 30 -9.87 2.29 -8.51
CA ALA A 30 -10.09 0.85 -8.68
C ALA A 30 -11.07 0.26 -7.64
N TRP A 31 -11.03 0.73 -6.39
CA TRP A 31 -11.99 0.35 -5.35
C TRP A 31 -13.42 0.79 -5.67
N LYS A 32 -13.59 2.01 -6.20
CA LYS A 32 -14.91 2.58 -6.51
C LYS A 32 -15.52 1.98 -7.76
N THR A 33 -14.72 1.59 -8.74
CA THR A 33 -15.19 1.13 -10.05
C THR A 33 -15.09 -0.39 -10.26
N GLY A 34 -14.30 -1.08 -9.44
CA GLY A 34 -14.04 -2.51 -9.58
C GLY A 34 -15.15 -3.42 -9.03
N PRO A 35 -15.04 -4.75 -9.25
CA PRO A 35 -15.98 -5.74 -8.73
C PRO A 35 -16.09 -5.73 -7.21
N GLU A 36 -17.29 -6.01 -6.69
CA GLU A 36 -17.53 -6.02 -5.24
C GLU A 36 -16.60 -6.98 -4.48
N ALA A 37 -16.34 -8.15 -5.09
CA ALA A 37 -15.45 -9.18 -4.55
C ALA A 37 -14.02 -8.69 -4.30
N GLU A 38 -13.57 -7.63 -4.99
CA GLU A 38 -12.21 -7.10 -4.90
C GLU A 38 -12.11 -5.83 -4.06
N ARG A 39 -13.24 -5.30 -3.54
CA ARG A 39 -13.24 -4.05 -2.77
C ARG A 39 -12.28 -4.10 -1.57
N GLY A 40 -12.16 -5.27 -0.93
CA GLY A 40 -11.23 -5.49 0.19
C GLY A 40 -9.77 -5.26 -0.22
N LEU A 41 -9.35 -5.85 -1.35
CA LEU A 41 -8.01 -5.67 -1.92
C LEU A 41 -7.73 -4.19 -2.20
N TRP A 42 -8.56 -3.56 -3.04
CA TRP A 42 -8.32 -2.18 -3.50
C TRP A 42 -8.35 -1.17 -2.36
N LYS A 43 -9.27 -1.34 -1.40
CA LYS A 43 -9.32 -0.50 -0.20
C LYS A 43 -8.07 -0.69 0.68
N GLY A 44 -7.60 -1.93 0.86
CA GLY A 44 -6.38 -2.21 1.60
C GLY A 44 -5.16 -1.54 0.96
N LEU A 45 -4.99 -1.67 -0.36
CA LEU A 45 -3.92 -1.00 -1.11
C LEU A 45 -3.99 0.53 -1.01
N ALA A 46 -5.19 1.11 -1.10
CA ALA A 46 -5.40 2.54 -0.89
C ALA A 46 -5.00 2.99 0.53
N GLN A 47 -5.27 2.17 1.56
CA GLN A 47 -4.85 2.43 2.94
C GLN A 47 -3.33 2.34 3.12
N VAL A 48 -2.68 1.38 2.47
CA VAL A 48 -1.21 1.28 2.48
C VAL A 48 -0.59 2.54 1.89
N ALA A 49 -1.03 2.96 0.70
CA ALA A 49 -0.49 4.14 0.02
C ALA A 49 -0.75 5.44 0.79
N VAL A 50 -1.94 5.62 1.37
CA VAL A 50 -2.22 6.81 2.19
C VAL A 50 -1.50 6.76 3.54
N GLY A 51 -1.27 5.57 4.11
CA GLY A 51 -0.41 5.39 5.29
C GLY A 51 1.01 5.87 5.05
N LEU A 52 1.62 5.48 3.92
CA LEU A 52 2.92 5.98 3.48
C LEU A 52 2.91 7.51 3.29
N THR A 53 1.84 8.06 2.72
CA THR A 53 1.67 9.53 2.56
C THR A 53 1.67 10.24 3.91
N HIS A 54 0.94 9.73 4.90
CA HIS A 54 0.88 10.32 6.24
C HIS A 54 2.24 10.26 6.93
N SER A 55 2.93 9.12 6.87
CA SER A 55 4.28 8.96 7.42
C SER A 55 5.27 9.93 6.76
N ALA A 56 5.20 10.13 5.45
CA ALA A 56 6.06 11.07 4.72
C ALA A 56 5.73 12.56 4.96
N ARG A 57 4.59 12.87 5.58
CA ARG A 57 4.17 14.23 5.96
C ARG A 57 4.34 14.52 7.46
N GLY A 58 5.01 13.63 8.19
CA GLY A 58 5.23 13.78 9.64
C GLY A 58 4.04 13.37 10.51
N ASN A 59 2.94 12.89 9.93
CA ASN A 59 1.88 12.23 10.69
C ASN A 59 2.20 10.74 10.85
N THR A 60 3.28 10.47 11.58
CA THR A 60 3.87 9.13 11.77
C THR A 60 2.89 8.19 12.47
N LYS A 61 2.26 8.60 13.57
CA LYS A 61 1.27 7.79 14.30
C LYS A 61 0.06 7.42 13.44
N GLY A 62 -0.47 8.38 12.68
CA GLY A 62 -1.57 8.14 11.74
C GLY A 62 -1.15 7.24 10.58
N GLY A 63 0.05 7.48 10.04
CA GLY A 63 0.64 6.71 8.94
C GLY A 63 0.86 5.25 9.31
N ALA A 64 1.51 4.97 10.45
CA ALA A 64 1.70 3.61 10.97
C ALA A 64 0.37 2.86 11.11
N ARG A 65 -0.64 3.48 11.72
CA ARG A 65 -1.96 2.86 11.89
C ARG A 65 -2.63 2.51 10.55
N LEU A 66 -2.46 3.33 9.52
CA LEU A 66 -3.03 3.09 8.19
C LEU A 66 -2.26 1.99 7.44
N LEU A 67 -0.92 1.99 7.53
CA LEU A 67 -0.07 0.93 6.99
C LEU A 67 -0.46 -0.44 7.54
N LEU A 68 -0.57 -0.56 8.87
CA LEU A 68 -0.96 -1.81 9.53
C LEU A 68 -2.35 -2.29 9.10
N ARG A 69 -3.35 -1.39 9.12
CA ARG A 69 -4.71 -1.73 8.67
C ARG A 69 -4.77 -2.14 7.21
N GLY A 70 -4.02 -1.46 6.36
CA GLY A 70 -3.92 -1.80 4.94
C GLY A 70 -3.32 -3.19 4.75
N ALA A 71 -2.26 -3.52 5.50
CA ALA A 71 -1.62 -4.83 5.50
C ALA A 71 -2.58 -5.95 5.94
N GLU A 72 -3.32 -5.74 7.02
CA GLU A 72 -4.35 -6.67 7.52
C GLU A 72 -5.45 -6.88 6.48
N ALA A 73 -5.95 -5.80 5.87
CA ALA A 73 -7.03 -5.87 4.89
C ALA A 73 -6.63 -6.64 3.61
N VAL A 74 -5.43 -6.40 3.06
CA VAL A 74 -4.98 -7.14 1.87
C VAL A 74 -4.72 -8.62 2.18
N ALA A 75 -4.15 -8.92 3.35
CA ALA A 75 -3.90 -10.29 3.78
C ALA A 75 -5.20 -11.07 4.03
N GLU A 76 -6.18 -10.46 4.71
CA GLU A 76 -7.50 -11.05 4.95
C GLU A 76 -8.25 -11.32 3.65
N TRP A 77 -8.23 -10.35 2.72
CA TRP A 77 -8.84 -10.52 1.41
C TRP A 77 -8.21 -11.69 0.63
N SER A 78 -6.88 -11.79 0.64
CA SER A 78 -6.16 -12.87 -0.05
C SER A 78 -6.45 -14.24 0.56
N ALA A 79 -6.49 -14.34 1.89
CA ALA A 79 -6.84 -15.56 2.60
C ALA A 79 -8.27 -16.02 2.29
N THR A 80 -9.22 -15.07 2.22
CA THR A 80 -10.64 -15.37 1.96
C THR A 80 -10.90 -15.72 0.49
N SER A 81 -10.25 -15.03 -0.44
CA SER A 81 -10.40 -15.26 -1.88
C SER A 81 -9.59 -16.47 -2.40
N GLY A 82 -8.57 -16.91 -1.65
CA GLY A 82 -7.63 -17.94 -2.10
C GLY A 82 -6.67 -17.45 -3.20
N LEU A 83 -6.56 -16.13 -3.39
CA LEU A 83 -5.71 -15.52 -4.41
C LEU A 83 -4.48 -14.85 -3.77
N PRO A 84 -3.31 -15.52 -3.75
CA PRO A 84 -2.09 -14.94 -3.18
C PRO A 84 -1.45 -13.87 -4.08
N ARG A 85 -1.73 -13.92 -5.39
CA ARG A 85 -1.11 -13.02 -6.39
C ARG A 85 -2.10 -12.35 -7.36
N PRO A 86 -3.10 -11.59 -6.89
CA PRO A 86 -4.05 -10.91 -7.76
C PRO A 86 -3.34 -9.86 -8.63
N TYR A 87 -3.56 -9.88 -9.95
CA TYR A 87 -2.97 -8.89 -10.88
C TYR A 87 -1.44 -8.77 -10.80
N GLY A 88 -0.79 -9.86 -10.36
CA GLY A 88 0.65 -9.94 -10.12
C GLY A 88 1.13 -9.33 -8.81
N ILE A 89 0.25 -8.83 -7.94
CA ILE A 89 0.62 -8.27 -6.63
C ILE A 89 1.09 -9.40 -5.70
N ASP A 90 2.26 -9.29 -5.09
CA ASP A 90 2.65 -10.22 -4.02
C ASP A 90 2.06 -9.76 -2.68
N VAL A 91 0.90 -10.34 -2.31
CA VAL A 91 0.16 -9.87 -1.13
C VAL A 91 0.92 -10.15 0.17
N ALA A 92 1.61 -11.30 0.24
CA ALA A 92 2.35 -11.66 1.44
C ALA A 92 3.51 -10.68 1.66
N GLU A 93 4.34 -10.47 0.63
CA GLU A 93 5.48 -9.56 0.70
C GLU A 93 5.04 -8.11 0.97
N LEU A 94 3.97 -7.65 0.32
CA LEU A 94 3.43 -6.31 0.56
C LEU A 94 2.89 -6.13 1.98
N ALA A 95 2.19 -7.13 2.51
CA ALA A 95 1.64 -7.07 3.86
C ALA A 95 2.76 -7.06 4.91
N ASP A 96 3.80 -7.87 4.73
CA ASP A 96 4.95 -7.92 5.63
C ASP A 96 5.73 -6.60 5.59
N TRP A 97 6.02 -6.08 4.39
CA TRP A 97 6.63 -4.77 4.24
C TRP A 97 5.84 -3.66 4.95
N ALA A 98 4.51 -3.66 4.83
CA ALA A 98 3.66 -2.63 5.44
C ALA A 98 3.63 -2.74 6.98
N ARG A 99 3.68 -3.95 7.53
CA ARG A 99 3.79 -4.20 8.98
C ARG A 99 5.14 -3.72 9.52
N GLU A 100 6.23 -4.05 8.84
CA GLU A 100 7.58 -3.63 9.21
C GLU A 100 7.73 -2.11 9.18
N LEU A 101 7.26 -1.46 8.12
CA LEU A 101 7.29 0.00 8.03
C LEU A 101 6.41 0.64 9.11
N SER A 102 5.22 0.07 9.37
CA SER A 102 4.36 0.54 10.46
C SER A 102 5.08 0.50 11.81
N ALA A 103 5.76 -0.60 12.14
CA ALA A 103 6.52 -0.72 13.39
C ALA A 103 7.62 0.34 13.49
N ARG A 104 8.45 0.47 12.44
CA ARG A 104 9.52 1.48 12.38
C ARG A 104 9.02 2.91 12.52
N VAL A 105 7.91 3.25 11.85
CA VAL A 105 7.32 4.60 11.93
C VAL A 105 6.70 4.84 13.32
N ALA A 106 6.12 3.82 13.94
CA ALA A 106 5.56 3.92 15.28
C ALA A 106 6.64 4.12 16.37
N GLU A 107 7.79 3.47 16.25
CA GLU A 107 8.93 3.64 17.17
C GLU A 107 9.45 5.08 17.18
N ASN A 108 9.43 5.76 16.03
CA ASN A 108 9.90 7.14 15.88
C ASN A 108 8.76 8.17 15.94
N SER A 109 7.59 7.79 16.47
CA SER A 109 6.40 8.62 16.35
C SER A 109 6.42 9.88 17.23
N ASP A 110 7.17 9.86 18.33
CA ASP A 110 7.31 11.01 19.24
C ASP A 110 8.13 12.16 18.61
N ASP A 111 9.10 11.83 17.75
CA ASP A 111 9.93 12.81 17.05
C ASP A 111 9.27 13.36 15.78
N ALA A 112 8.11 12.78 15.39
CA ALA A 112 7.36 13.13 14.19
C ALA A 112 8.21 13.21 12.90
N VAL A 113 9.32 12.47 12.85
CA VAL A 113 10.27 12.52 11.74
C VAL A 113 9.63 11.95 10.49
N PRO A 114 9.45 12.74 9.41
CA PRO A 114 8.91 12.24 8.17
C PRO A 114 9.85 11.22 7.53
N ILE A 115 9.28 10.18 6.94
CA ILE A 115 10.05 9.21 6.14
C ILE A 115 10.14 9.66 4.68
N ASP A 116 11.21 9.26 3.99
CA ASP A 116 11.30 9.40 2.54
C ASP A 116 10.41 8.35 1.86
N ALA A 117 9.34 8.81 1.19
CA ALA A 117 8.38 7.93 0.53
C ALA A 117 8.98 7.13 -0.63
N ALA A 118 9.93 7.69 -1.39
CA ALA A 118 10.54 7.01 -2.52
C ALA A 118 11.53 5.94 -2.04
N ALA A 119 12.34 6.27 -1.02
CA ALA A 119 13.25 5.31 -0.39
C ALA A 119 12.52 4.16 0.32
N HIS A 120 11.26 4.40 0.69
CA HIS A 120 10.37 3.40 1.26
C HIS A 120 9.24 3.00 0.29
N ALA A 121 9.45 3.05 -1.03
CA ALA A 121 8.45 2.53 -1.96
C ALA A 121 8.37 0.98 -1.86
N PRO A 122 7.17 0.39 -1.73
CA PRO A 122 7.04 -1.07 -1.76
C PRO A 122 7.22 -1.61 -3.18
N ARG A 123 7.54 -2.90 -3.27
CA ARG A 123 7.51 -3.67 -4.52
C ARG A 123 6.18 -4.42 -4.58
N LEU A 124 5.19 -3.82 -5.26
CA LEU A 124 3.84 -4.38 -5.30
C LEU A 124 3.81 -5.80 -5.89
N ARG A 125 4.66 -6.09 -6.88
CA ARG A 125 4.74 -7.41 -7.54
C ARG A 125 5.79 -8.35 -6.94
N GLY A 126 6.43 -7.94 -5.83
CA GLY A 126 7.54 -8.62 -5.19
C GLY A 126 8.88 -8.48 -5.92
N GLY A 127 9.94 -8.95 -5.25
CA GLY A 127 11.32 -9.01 -5.79
C GLY A 127 12.23 -7.85 -5.36
N THR A 128 13.55 -8.08 -5.44
CA THR A 128 14.58 -7.05 -5.22
C THR A 128 14.69 -6.15 -6.46
N PRO A 129 14.99 -4.84 -6.33
CA PRO A 129 15.29 -4.03 -7.50
C PRO A 129 16.51 -4.60 -8.23
N GLU A 130 16.39 -4.81 -9.54
CA GLU A 130 17.55 -5.00 -10.43
C GLU A 130 18.40 -3.73 -10.51
#